data_AF-K1E361-F1
#
_entry.id   AF-K1E361-F1
#
_cell.length_a   1.000
_cell.length_b   1.000
_cell.length_c   1.000
_cell.angle_alpha   90.00
_cell.angle_beta   90.00
_cell.angle_gamma   90.00
#
_symmetry.space_group_name_H-M   'P 1'
#
loop_
_entity.id
_entity.type
_entity.pdbx_description
1 polymer ?
#
loop_
_entity_poly.entity_id
_entity_poly.type
_entity_poly.pdbx_seq_one_letter_code
_entity_poly.pdbx_strand_id
1 'polypeptide(L)'
;MATSRLAQHLPSLFGPSRRAAWRLSLARRLLAVSAILLALQLVLGATGGESTEPVTDPVGDGPQLTLPLALPGDHLATDDEVDVYLAGRATPLATGARVTGTSEGASGQSVARVVLQPDEIRTILRSMGPGGASEGGFVVVTTG
;
A
#
# COMPACT_ATOMS: atom_id res chain seq x y z
N MET A 1 35.09 3.88 32.06
CA MET A 1 35.13 2.56 31.37
C MET A 1 34.59 1.50 32.32
N ALA A 2 33.34 1.10 32.16
CA ALA A 2 32.66 0.20 33.10
C ALA A 2 33.07 -1.26 32.80
N THR A 3 34.12 -1.72 33.46
CA THR A 3 34.46 -3.15 33.53
C THR A 3 33.34 -3.87 34.27
N SER A 4 32.50 -4.59 33.52
CA SER A 4 31.36 -5.34 34.02
C SER A 4 31.78 -6.32 35.12
N ARG A 5 31.18 -6.19 36.32
CA ARG A 5 31.41 -7.05 37.50
C ARG A 5 31.25 -8.56 37.23
N LEU A 6 30.58 -8.93 36.14
CA LEU A 6 30.42 -10.31 35.68
C LEU A 6 31.73 -10.96 35.23
N ALA A 7 32.70 -10.19 34.71
CA ALA A 7 33.98 -10.71 34.26
C ALA A 7 34.90 -11.12 35.42
N GLN A 8 34.69 -10.56 36.61
CA GLN A 8 35.49 -10.86 37.81
C GLN A 8 35.07 -12.17 38.49
N HIS A 9 33.81 -12.60 38.37
CA HIS A 9 33.31 -13.76 39.11
C HIS A 9 33.41 -15.11 38.38
N LEU A 10 33.70 -15.14 37.06
CA LEU A 10 33.70 -16.38 36.28
C LEU A 10 34.87 -16.46 35.26
N PRO A 11 36.14 -16.44 35.71
CA PRO A 11 37.30 -16.44 34.82
C PRO A 11 37.39 -17.68 33.91
N SER A 12 36.80 -18.82 34.32
CA SER A 12 36.80 -20.07 33.55
C SER A 12 35.83 -20.10 32.36
N LEU A 13 34.84 -19.21 32.31
CA LEU A 13 33.85 -19.16 31.21
C LEU A 13 34.30 -18.27 30.04
N PHE A 14 35.34 -17.44 30.23
CA PHE A 14 35.78 -16.45 29.24
C PHE A 14 37.17 -16.74 28.66
N GLY A 15 37.48 -18.01 28.37
CA GLY A 15 38.63 -18.39 27.54
C GLY A 15 38.50 -17.89 26.09
N PRO A 16 39.61 -17.59 25.38
CA PRO A 16 39.59 -16.90 24.08
C PRO A 16 38.77 -17.61 23.00
N SER A 17 38.74 -18.95 23.00
CA SER A 17 37.94 -19.76 22.06
C SER A 17 36.43 -19.72 22.34
N ARG A 18 36.01 -19.69 23.61
CA ARG A 18 34.60 -19.62 24.01
C ARG A 18 33.98 -18.24 23.76
N ARG A 19 34.80 -17.17 23.77
CA ARG A 19 34.35 -15.80 23.41
C ARG A 19 33.86 -15.72 21.97
N ALA A 20 34.52 -16.40 21.03
CA ALA A 20 34.12 -16.40 19.62
C ALA A 20 32.79 -17.15 19.41
N ALA A 21 32.64 -18.32 20.03
CA ALA A 21 31.40 -19.09 19.98
C ALA A 21 30.22 -18.36 20.65
N TRP A 22 30.45 -17.68 21.77
CA TRP A 22 29.43 -16.89 22.45
C TRP A 22 29.00 -15.67 21.63
N ARG A 23 29.95 -14.97 21.00
CA ARG A 23 29.68 -13.85 20.09
C ARG A 23 28.86 -14.28 18.88
N LEU A 24 29.19 -15.42 18.26
CA LEU A 24 28.43 -15.98 17.14
C LEU A 24 27.02 -16.37 17.55
N SER A 25 26.87 -17.01 18.72
CA SER A 25 25.54 -17.36 19.25
C SER A 25 24.70 -16.11 19.53
N LEU A 26 25.29 -15.07 20.11
CA LEU A 26 24.63 -13.81 20.40
C LEU A 26 24.23 -13.08 19.09
N ALA A 27 25.15 -12.99 18.13
CA ALA A 27 24.88 -12.40 16.82
C ALA A 27 23.75 -13.13 16.09
N ARG A 28 23.74 -14.47 16.12
CA ARG A 28 22.68 -15.27 15.50
C ARG A 28 21.33 -15.07 16.18
N ARG A 29 21.31 -14.92 17.51
CA ARG A 29 20.08 -14.62 18.27
C ARG A 29 19.55 -13.22 17.96
N LEU A 30 20.43 -12.21 17.90
CA LEU A 30 20.04 -10.84 17.52
C LEU A 30 19.48 -10.79 16.10
N LEU A 31 20.11 -11.50 15.17
CA LEU A 31 19.66 -11.57 13.77
C LEU A 31 18.28 -12.25 13.65
N ALA A 32 18.05 -13.32 14.42
CA ALA A 32 16.74 -13.97 14.49
C ALA A 32 15.66 -13.03 15.05
N VAL A 33 15.95 -12.28 16.12
CA VAL A 33 15.01 -11.32 16.70
C VAL A 33 14.69 -10.20 15.71
N SER A 34 15.70 -9.65 15.02
CA SER A 34 15.46 -8.61 14.00
C SER A 34 14.63 -9.13 12.84
N ALA A 35 14.85 -10.37 12.40
CA ALA A 35 14.05 -10.97 11.33
C ALA A 35 12.59 -11.15 11.73
N ILE A 36 12.33 -11.58 12.98
CA ILE A 36 10.96 -11.71 13.52
C ILE A 36 10.29 -10.33 13.62
N LEU A 37 10.99 -9.31 14.13
CA LEU A 37 10.47 -7.95 14.21
C LEU A 37 10.16 -7.38 12.81
N LEU A 38 11.02 -7.62 11.82
CA LEU A 38 10.79 -7.18 10.44
C LEU A 38 9.57 -7.88 9.84
N ALA A 39 9.44 -9.19 10.02
CA ALA A 39 8.27 -9.95 9.58
C ALA A 39 6.98 -9.43 10.24
N LEU A 40 7.04 -9.09 11.53
CA LEU A 40 5.92 -8.53 12.26
C LEU A 40 5.54 -7.13 11.73
N GLN A 41 6.52 -6.26 11.47
CA GLN A 41 6.30 -4.94 10.88
C GLN A 41 5.69 -5.03 9.47
N LEU A 42 6.11 -6.03 8.67
CA LEU A 42 5.51 -6.29 7.36
C LEU A 42 4.06 -6.76 7.48
N VAL A 43 3.77 -7.66 8.42
CA VAL A 43 2.40 -8.14 8.67
C VAL A 43 1.50 -7.01 9.17
N LEU A 44 1.95 -6.21 10.13
CA LEU A 44 1.16 -5.08 10.65
C LEU A 44 1.03 -3.95 9.63
N GLY A 45 2.10 -3.65 8.88
CA GLY A 45 2.09 -2.65 7.81
C GLY A 45 1.17 -3.05 6.66
N ALA A 46 1.07 -4.36 6.35
CA ALA A 46 0.11 -4.88 5.39
C ALA A 46 -1.35 -4.74 5.86
N THR A 47 -1.58 -4.63 7.17
CA THR A 47 -2.92 -4.44 7.75
C THR A 47 -3.25 -3.00 8.11
N GLY A 48 -2.28 -2.07 8.02
CA GLY A 48 -2.40 -0.68 8.51
C GLY A 48 -2.80 0.35 7.46
N GLY A 49 -3.25 -0.08 6.28
CA GLY A 49 -3.61 0.79 5.16
C GLY A 49 -5.08 1.22 5.13
N GLU A 50 -5.66 1.62 6.26
CA GLU A 50 -6.99 2.25 6.25
C GLU A 50 -6.97 3.48 7.17
N SER A 51 -6.31 4.54 6.70
CA SER A 51 -6.66 5.88 7.14
C SER A 51 -8.01 6.23 6.52
N THR A 52 -9.06 5.86 7.24
CA THR A 52 -10.42 6.33 7.00
C THR A 52 -10.46 7.82 7.33
N GLU A 53 -10.12 8.66 6.36
CA GLU A 53 -10.63 10.03 6.36
C GLU A 53 -12.17 10.02 6.26
N PRO A 54 -12.85 10.98 6.90
CA PRO A 54 -14.30 10.95 7.06
C PRO A 54 -15.01 10.96 5.70
N VAL A 55 -15.85 9.95 5.49
CA VAL A 55 -16.77 9.83 4.35
C VAL A 55 -17.69 11.05 4.34
N THR A 56 -17.44 11.97 3.42
CA THR A 56 -18.47 12.92 2.99
C THR A 56 -19.28 12.19 1.95
N ASP A 57 -20.46 11.69 2.32
CA ASP A 57 -21.39 11.03 1.39
C ASP A 57 -21.72 11.96 0.21
N PRO A 58 -21.37 11.60 -1.04
CA PRO A 58 -21.92 12.26 -2.20
C PRO A 58 -23.05 11.40 -2.79
N VAL A 59 -24.14 12.10 -3.04
CA VAL A 59 -25.37 11.68 -3.73
C VAL A 59 -25.07 10.81 -4.97
N GLY A 60 -25.56 9.58 -4.97
CA GLY A 60 -25.54 8.66 -6.12
C GLY A 60 -25.71 7.20 -5.69
N ASP A 61 -26.84 6.58 -6.07
CA ASP A 61 -27.22 5.19 -5.74
C ASP A 61 -26.37 4.14 -6.51
N GLY A 62 -25.05 4.13 -6.32
CA GLY A 62 -24.17 3.19 -7.00
C GLY A 62 -22.92 2.82 -6.21
N PRO A 63 -22.32 1.63 -6.47
CA PRO A 63 -21.10 1.21 -5.81
C PRO A 63 -19.93 2.12 -6.22
N GLN A 64 -19.17 2.57 -5.21
CA GLN A 64 -18.00 3.43 -5.41
C GLN A 64 -16.71 2.62 -5.49
N LEU A 65 -15.83 3.00 -6.41
CA LEU A 65 -14.48 2.42 -6.55
C LEU A 65 -13.44 3.54 -6.51
N THR A 66 -12.34 3.30 -5.80
CA THR A 66 -11.19 4.20 -5.80
C THR A 66 -10.18 3.70 -6.84
N LEU A 67 -9.86 4.53 -7.81
CA LEU A 67 -8.97 4.23 -8.93
C LEU A 67 -7.67 5.02 -8.82
N PRO A 68 -6.50 4.36 -8.85
CA PRO A 68 -5.22 5.07 -8.98
C PRO A 68 -5.12 5.69 -10.37
N LEU A 69 -4.87 6.99 -10.44
CA LEU A 69 -4.76 7.72 -11.69
C LEU A 69 -3.35 7.64 -12.27
N ALA A 70 -3.26 7.49 -13.59
CA ALA A 70 -2.00 7.56 -14.34
C ALA A 70 -1.45 9.00 -14.43
N LEU A 71 -2.32 9.99 -14.28
CA LEU A 71 -2.07 11.43 -14.43
C LEU A 71 -2.72 12.19 -13.28
N PRO A 72 -2.24 13.39 -12.92
CA PRO A 72 -2.88 14.23 -11.90
C PRO A 72 -4.35 14.50 -12.23
N GLY A 73 -5.20 14.41 -11.19
CA GLY A 73 -6.65 14.58 -11.29
C GLY A 73 -7.14 16.02 -11.34
N ASP A 74 -6.26 17.02 -11.52
CA ASP A 74 -6.57 18.46 -11.41
C ASP A 74 -7.65 18.96 -12.39
N HIS A 75 -7.96 18.15 -13.40
CA HIS A 75 -8.94 18.42 -14.44
C HIS A 75 -10.31 17.78 -14.16
N LEU A 76 -10.46 17.01 -13.08
CA LEU A 76 -11.69 16.30 -12.73
C LEU A 76 -12.42 17.07 -11.62
N ALA A 77 -13.70 17.36 -11.84
CA ALA A 77 -14.60 17.89 -10.83
C ALA A 77 -15.56 16.82 -10.29
N THR A 78 -16.08 17.06 -9.09
CA THR A 78 -17.17 16.24 -8.56
C THR A 78 -18.41 16.37 -9.47
N ASP A 79 -19.09 15.25 -9.69
CA ASP A 79 -20.23 15.06 -10.59
C ASP A 79 -19.90 14.97 -12.09
N ASP A 80 -18.63 15.07 -12.48
CA ASP A 80 -18.22 14.87 -13.87
C ASP A 80 -18.53 13.45 -14.34
N GLU A 81 -19.13 13.36 -15.53
CA GLU A 81 -19.27 12.11 -16.25
C GLU A 81 -17.95 11.79 -16.95
N VAL A 82 -17.46 10.56 -16.79
CA VAL A 82 -16.13 10.15 -17.25
C VAL A 82 -16.11 8.75 -17.83
N ASP A 83 -15.22 8.57 -18.80
CA ASP A 83 -14.81 7.26 -19.30
C ASP A 83 -13.53 6.81 -18.61
N VAL A 84 -13.51 5.56 -18.16
CA VAL A 84 -12.38 4.96 -17.44
C VAL A 84 -11.62 4.03 -18.37
N TYR A 85 -10.34 4.32 -18.55
CA TYR A 85 -9.41 3.53 -19.35
C TYR A 85 -8.30 2.93 -18.49
N LEU A 86 -7.78 1.78 -18.91
CA LEU A 86 -6.49 1.31 -18.43
C LEU A 86 -5.39 1.97 -19.25
N ALA A 87 -4.30 2.40 -18.62
CA ALA A 87 -3.16 2.96 -19.34
C ALA A 87 -2.70 2.01 -20.47
N GLY A 88 -2.53 2.56 -21.68
CA GLY A 88 -2.15 1.78 -22.87
C GLY A 88 -3.29 1.06 -23.60
N ARG A 89 -4.53 1.15 -23.11
CA ARG A 89 -5.71 0.55 -23.74
C ARG A 89 -6.57 1.60 -24.47
N ALA A 90 -6.98 1.30 -25.70
CA ALA A 90 -7.82 2.18 -26.52
C ALA A 90 -9.34 2.02 -26.27
N THR A 91 -9.76 0.93 -25.64
CA THR A 91 -11.17 0.67 -25.29
C THR A 91 -11.44 1.01 -23.83
N PRO A 92 -12.54 1.75 -23.53
CA PRO A 92 -12.91 2.05 -22.16
C PRO A 92 -13.33 0.77 -21.42
N LEU A 93 -13.03 0.73 -20.12
CA LEU A 93 -13.45 -0.31 -19.19
C LEU A 93 -14.81 0.01 -18.55
N ALA A 94 -15.11 1.30 -18.42
CA ALA A 94 -16.39 1.81 -17.98
C ALA A 94 -16.70 3.12 -18.72
N THR A 95 -17.97 3.36 -18.98
CA THR A 95 -18.45 4.52 -19.73
C THR A 95 -19.57 5.19 -18.95
N GLY A 96 -19.52 6.51 -18.83
CA GLY A 96 -20.51 7.25 -18.04
C GLY A 96 -20.36 7.07 -16.53
N ALA A 97 -19.14 6.78 -16.06
CA ALA A 97 -18.86 6.75 -14.63
C ALA A 97 -18.92 8.17 -14.07
N ARG A 98 -19.23 8.33 -12.79
CA ARG A 98 -19.39 9.66 -12.17
C ARG A 98 -18.32 9.91 -11.12
N VAL A 99 -17.57 10.99 -11.23
CA VAL A 99 -16.52 11.35 -10.27
C VAL A 99 -17.18 11.86 -8.98
N THR A 100 -16.87 11.25 -7.85
CA THR A 100 -17.31 11.73 -6.53
C THR A 100 -16.25 12.59 -5.86
N GLY A 101 -14.98 12.40 -6.22
CA GLY A 101 -13.90 13.29 -5.83
C GLY A 101 -12.53 12.72 -6.15
N THR A 102 -11.49 13.54 -5.97
CA THR A 102 -10.09 13.16 -6.14
C THR A 102 -9.33 13.37 -4.83
N SER A 103 -8.43 12.47 -4.49
CA SER A 103 -7.55 12.60 -3.33
C SER A 103 -6.15 12.06 -3.63
N GLU A 104 -5.24 12.17 -2.68
CA GLU A 104 -3.90 11.59 -2.79
C GLU A 104 -3.86 10.28 -2.00
N GLY A 105 -3.42 9.20 -2.65
CA GLY A 105 -3.25 7.89 -2.01
C GLY A 105 -2.02 7.86 -1.10
N ALA A 106 -1.91 6.82 -0.27
CA ALA A 106 -0.83 6.68 0.71
C ALA A 106 0.61 6.70 0.14
N SER A 107 0.77 6.44 -1.16
CA SER A 107 2.04 6.49 -1.89
C SER A 107 2.31 7.81 -2.62
N GLY A 108 1.47 8.83 -2.44
CA GLY A 108 1.56 10.12 -3.17
C GLY A 108 0.98 10.07 -4.59
N GLN A 109 0.31 8.98 -4.95
CA GLN A 109 -0.36 8.83 -6.24
C GLN A 109 -1.75 9.48 -6.21
N SER A 110 -2.13 10.25 -7.23
CA SER A 110 -3.50 10.76 -7.34
C SER A 110 -4.47 9.59 -7.47
N VAL A 111 -5.57 9.63 -6.73
CA VAL A 111 -6.66 8.66 -6.81
C VAL A 111 -7.96 9.38 -7.11
N ALA A 112 -8.79 8.81 -7.98
CA ALA A 112 -10.14 9.28 -8.24
C ALA A 112 -11.15 8.29 -7.67
N ARG A 113 -12.17 8.81 -7.00
CA ARG A 113 -13.30 8.04 -6.50
C ARG A 113 -14.43 8.21 -7.50
N VAL A 114 -14.92 7.10 -8.02
CA VAL A 114 -15.93 7.08 -9.09
C VAL A 114 -17.08 6.13 -8.74
N VAL A 115 -18.30 6.51 -9.11
CA VAL A 115 -19.48 5.65 -9.08
C VAL A 115 -19.57 4.93 -10.43
N LEU A 116 -19.70 3.61 -10.38
CA LEU A 116 -19.68 2.71 -11.53
C LEU A 116 -20.84 1.71 -11.45
N GLN A 117 -21.16 1.05 -12.56
CA GLN A 117 -22.07 -0.09 -12.52
C GLN A 117 -21.39 -1.34 -11.92
N PRO A 118 -22.14 -2.25 -11.27
CA PRO A 118 -21.57 -3.46 -10.66
C PRO A 118 -20.76 -4.35 -11.61
N ASP A 119 -21.17 -4.45 -12.89
CA ASP A 119 -20.47 -5.28 -13.89
C ASP A 119 -19.18 -4.61 -14.40
N GLU A 120 -19.14 -3.28 -14.43
CA GLU A 120 -17.94 -2.51 -14.77
C GLU A 120 -16.88 -2.66 -13.67
N ILE A 121 -17.29 -2.62 -12.40
CA ILE A 121 -16.40 -2.87 -11.26
C ILE A 121 -15.72 -4.22 -11.38
N ARG A 122 -16.47 -5.28 -11.71
CA ARG A 122 -15.89 -6.63 -11.90
C ARG A 122 -14.86 -6.65 -13.02
N THR A 123 -15.13 -5.92 -14.10
CA THR A 123 -14.22 -5.80 -15.25
C THR A 123 -12.93 -5.07 -14.86
N ILE A 124 -13.06 -3.96 -14.13
CA ILE A 124 -11.94 -3.16 -13.63
C ILE A 124 -11.10 -3.97 -12.62
N LEU A 125 -11.73 -4.62 -11.64
CA LEU A 125 -11.03 -5.46 -10.65
C LEU A 125 -10.28 -6.62 -11.32
N ARG A 126 -10.87 -7.26 -12.35
CA ARG A 126 -10.19 -8.29 -13.13
C ARG A 126 -8.99 -7.74 -13.90
N SER A 127 -9.08 -6.50 -14.38
CA SER A 127 -7.98 -5.83 -15.08
C SER A 127 -6.84 -5.37 -14.15
N MET A 128 -7.13 -5.09 -12.88
CA MET A 128 -6.11 -4.79 -11.86
C MET A 128 -5.29 -6.02 -11.48
N GLY A 129 -5.86 -7.22 -11.53
CA GLY A 129 -5.16 -8.43 -11.08
C GLY A 129 -4.73 -8.39 -9.60
N PRO A 130 -4.03 -9.43 -9.11
CA PRO A 130 -3.62 -9.51 -7.70
C PRO A 130 -2.47 -8.55 -7.32
N GLY A 131 -1.89 -7.83 -8.27
CA GLY A 131 -0.79 -6.88 -8.05
C GLY A 131 -1.24 -5.42 -7.87
N GLY A 132 -2.53 -5.11 -8.05
CA GLY A 132 -2.99 -3.73 -8.22
C GLY A 132 -2.66 -3.22 -9.63
N ALA A 133 -2.95 -1.94 -9.92
CA ALA A 133 -2.69 -1.31 -11.22
C ALA A 133 -1.18 -1.14 -11.50
N SER A 134 -0.44 -2.25 -11.58
CA SER A 134 1.02 -2.31 -11.63
C SER A 134 1.62 -1.79 -12.94
N GLU A 135 0.80 -1.52 -13.96
CA GLU A 135 1.25 -1.10 -15.30
C GLU A 135 1.01 0.39 -15.61
N GLY A 136 0.59 1.20 -14.63
CA GLY A 136 0.57 2.66 -14.80
C GLY A 136 -0.75 3.37 -14.52
N GLY A 137 -1.64 2.77 -13.72
CA GLY A 137 -2.88 3.41 -13.27
C GLY A 137 -3.98 3.48 -14.34
N PHE A 138 -5.08 4.13 -13.98
CA PHE A 138 -6.25 4.37 -14.83
C PHE A 138 -6.18 5.79 -15.40
N VAL A 139 -6.58 5.93 -16.66
CA VAL A 139 -6.79 7.24 -17.29
C VAL A 139 -8.29 7.49 -17.24
N VAL A 140 -8.67 8.62 -16.66
CA VAL A 140 -10.07 9.06 -16.55
C VAL A 140 -10.22 10.26 -17.46
N VAL A 141 -11.22 10.23 -18.34
CA VAL A 141 -11.45 11.28 -19.35
C VAL A 141 -12.89 11.75 -19.21
N THR A 142 -13.10 13.07 -19.09
CA THR A 142 -14.44 13.66 -19.04
C THR A 142 -15.20 13.41 -20.35
N THR A 143 -16.37 12.81 -20.25
CA THR A 143 -17.36 12.76 -21.33
C THR A 143 -18.13 14.07 -21.27
N GLY A 144 -17.83 14.97 -22.21
CA GLY A 144 -18.35 16.35 -22.24
C GLY A 144 -19.86 16.48 -22.43
#